data_AF-A0A358DN50-F1
#
_entry.id   AF-A0A358DN50-F1
#
_cell.length_a   1.000
_cell.length_b   1.000
_cell.length_c   1.000
_cell.angle_alpha   90.00
_cell.angle_beta   90.00
_cell.angle_gamma   90.00
#
_symmetry.space_group_name_H-M   'P 1'
#
loop_
_entity.id
_entity.type
_entity.pdbx_description
1 polymer ?
#
loop_
_entity_poly.entity_id
_entity_poly.type
_entity_poly.pdbx_seq_one_letter_code
_entity_poly.pdbx_strand_id
1 'polypeptide(L)'
;SIIADYDVEREKAIQQLADEKQKVLDAGGLHILGTERHESRRIDNQLRGRAGRQGDPGSSQFYLSLEDDLMRRFGGEKLAARMQMFGMKEGEVIDSRMVTKQIEGAQRRVEAFNYGIRKNLLEMDDVMNQQRATLYKLRREVLSGDTLPERIKDLVESLIINLVNRHCPMEQIPGDWNLDHLEREVFEVFDLPVTLAQVVESEGGDPQRAREAIGDLLYTKVARIADERQKNFGDESYEEFCQTFYLRSIDHHWKDHLTQMDHLKEGIYLRGYGQKDPKHEYRKEGFTLFLAMLDRIGRDALGQLFHVKLIDEETIAREEEARRRRARQQMHAGSGRRR
;
A
#
# COMPACT_ATOMS: atom_id res chain seq x y z
N SER A 1 -49.55 -41.56 -13.05
CA SER A 1 -49.34 -42.45 -11.89
C SER A 1 -48.27 -41.88 -10.97
N ILE A 2 -47.04 -41.61 -11.40
CA ILE A 2 -46.00 -41.00 -10.51
C ILE A 2 -46.28 -39.55 -10.08
N ILE A 3 -46.82 -38.70 -10.99
CA ILE A 3 -47.13 -37.29 -10.67
C ILE A 3 -48.30 -37.17 -9.66
N ALA A 4 -49.27 -38.08 -9.74
CA ALA A 4 -50.41 -38.11 -8.83
C ALA A 4 -49.99 -38.53 -7.41
N ASP A 5 -49.05 -39.48 -7.29
CA ASP A 5 -48.49 -39.88 -5.99
C ASP A 5 -47.65 -38.75 -5.36
N TYR A 6 -46.90 -37.99 -6.16
CA TYR A 6 -46.14 -36.83 -5.69
C TYR A 6 -47.04 -35.71 -5.15
N ASP A 7 -48.14 -35.40 -5.84
CA ASP A 7 -49.08 -34.37 -5.39
C ASP A 7 -49.75 -34.77 -4.06
N VAL A 8 -50.10 -36.05 -3.90
CA VAL A 8 -50.66 -36.58 -2.65
C VAL A 8 -49.65 -36.51 -1.49
N GLU A 9 -48.38 -36.85 -1.72
CA GLU A 9 -47.35 -36.73 -0.69
C GLU A 9 -47.04 -35.27 -0.33
N ARG A 10 -47.01 -34.39 -1.34
CA ARG A 10 -46.83 -32.94 -1.14
C ARG A 10 -47.95 -32.35 -0.29
N GLU A 11 -49.20 -32.72 -0.53
CA GLU A 11 -50.35 -32.19 0.20
C GLU A 11 -50.37 -32.69 1.65
N LYS A 12 -50.02 -33.96 1.88
CA LYS A 12 -49.78 -34.50 3.23
C LYS A 12 -48.67 -33.75 3.97
N ALA A 13 -47.54 -33.47 3.29
CA ALA A 13 -46.43 -32.74 3.89
C ALA A 13 -46.80 -31.28 4.23
N ILE A 14 -47.57 -30.61 3.37
CA ILE A 14 -48.07 -29.25 3.63
C ILE A 14 -49.00 -29.24 4.85
N GLN A 15 -49.92 -30.19 4.94
CA GLN A 15 -50.83 -30.28 6.10
C GLN A 15 -50.06 -30.58 7.38
N GLN A 16 -49.12 -31.52 7.34
CA GLN A 16 -48.26 -31.82 8.49
C GLN A 16 -47.45 -30.59 8.94
N LEU A 17 -46.89 -29.83 8.00
CA LEU A 17 -46.18 -28.58 8.29
C LEU A 17 -47.10 -27.51 8.88
N ALA A 18 -48.35 -27.41 8.43
CA ALA A 18 -49.32 -26.48 8.98
C ALA A 18 -49.67 -26.83 10.43
N ASP A 19 -49.89 -28.12 10.72
CA ASP A 19 -50.19 -28.62 12.05
C ASP A 19 -49.01 -28.45 13.01
N GLU A 20 -47.79 -28.78 12.55
CA GLU A 20 -46.55 -28.56 13.31
C GLU A 20 -46.30 -27.07 13.56
N LYS A 21 -46.50 -26.22 12.55
CA LYS A 21 -46.41 -24.76 12.70
C LYS A 21 -47.36 -24.27 13.78
N GLN A 22 -48.63 -24.67 13.75
CA GLN A 22 -49.60 -24.23 14.75
C GLN A 22 -49.18 -24.67 16.17
N LYS A 23 -48.74 -25.92 16.35
CA LYS A 23 -48.21 -26.41 17.64
C LYS A 23 -47.04 -25.56 18.16
N VAL A 24 -46.12 -25.17 17.28
CA VAL A 24 -44.99 -24.32 17.65
C VAL A 24 -45.44 -22.90 18.02
N LEU A 25 -46.37 -22.32 17.25
CA LEU A 25 -46.93 -20.99 17.55
C LEU A 25 -47.65 -21.00 18.91
N ASP A 26 -48.46 -22.03 19.17
CA ASP A 26 -49.19 -22.21 20.44
C ASP A 26 -48.25 -22.42 21.64
N ALA A 27 -47.09 -23.02 21.41
CA ALA A 27 -46.03 -23.17 22.41
C ALA A 27 -45.23 -21.88 22.68
N GLY A 28 -45.56 -20.76 22.00
CA GLY A 28 -44.87 -19.47 22.16
C GLY A 28 -43.75 -19.22 21.15
N GLY A 29 -43.64 -20.09 20.13
CA GLY A 29 -42.71 -19.96 19.01
C GLY A 29 -41.25 -20.26 19.36
N LEU A 30 -40.32 -19.73 18.56
CA LEU A 30 -38.89 -19.98 18.74
C LEU A 30 -38.37 -19.23 19.97
N HIS A 31 -37.77 -19.97 20.91
CA HIS A 31 -37.01 -19.41 22.02
C HIS A 31 -35.51 -19.37 21.69
N ILE A 32 -34.92 -18.18 21.74
CA ILE A 32 -33.49 -17.96 21.54
C ILE A 32 -32.81 -17.86 22.89
N LEU A 33 -31.86 -18.76 23.15
CA LEU A 33 -31.05 -18.78 24.36
C LEU A 33 -29.63 -18.35 24.00
N GLY A 34 -29.26 -17.14 24.38
CA GLY A 34 -27.89 -16.64 24.30
C GLY A 34 -27.14 -17.04 25.56
N THR A 35 -26.13 -17.88 25.43
CA THR A 35 -25.34 -18.36 26.59
C THR A 35 -24.40 -17.27 27.13
N GLU A 36 -23.97 -16.37 26.26
CA GLU A 36 -23.11 -15.23 26.55
C GLU A 36 -23.57 -14.01 25.74
N ARG A 37 -22.93 -12.86 25.99
CA ARG A 37 -23.10 -11.65 25.18
C ARG A 37 -21.85 -11.39 24.34
N HIS A 38 -22.05 -11.10 23.07
CA HIS A 38 -20.95 -10.70 22.21
C HIS A 38 -20.47 -9.27 22.56
N GLU A 39 -19.22 -8.97 22.25
CA GLU A 39 -18.67 -7.59 22.30
C GLU A 39 -19.47 -6.58 21.47
N SER A 40 -20.19 -7.04 20.43
CA SER A 40 -20.98 -6.19 19.57
C SER A 40 -22.45 -6.50 19.74
N ARG A 41 -23.22 -5.46 20.07
CA ARG A 41 -24.68 -5.53 20.24
C ARG A 41 -25.37 -5.95 18.94
N ARG A 42 -24.76 -5.66 17.79
CA ARG A 42 -25.29 -6.04 16.48
C ARG A 42 -25.42 -7.56 16.33
N ILE A 43 -24.43 -8.33 16.80
CA ILE A 43 -24.43 -9.79 16.68
C ILE A 43 -25.47 -10.40 17.63
N ASP A 44 -25.58 -9.88 18.86
CA ASP A 44 -26.65 -10.28 19.79
C ASP A 44 -28.04 -10.01 19.20
N ASN A 45 -28.23 -8.85 18.56
CA ASN A 45 -29.50 -8.51 17.91
C ASN A 45 -29.79 -9.41 16.70
N GLN A 46 -28.77 -9.85 15.97
CA GLN A 46 -28.93 -10.82 14.88
C GLN A 46 -29.39 -12.19 15.41
N LEU A 47 -28.81 -12.67 16.51
CA LEU A 47 -29.23 -13.91 17.16
C LEU A 47 -30.68 -13.79 17.66
N ARG A 48 -31.02 -12.68 18.31
CA ARG A 48 -32.38 -12.37 18.77
C ARG A 48 -33.39 -12.33 17.63
N GLY A 49 -33.06 -11.68 16.52
CA GLY A 49 -33.92 -11.54 15.35
C GLY A 49 -34.17 -12.83 14.55
N ARG A 50 -33.66 -13.98 15.03
CA ARG A 50 -34.04 -15.29 14.51
C ARG A 50 -35.41 -15.73 14.99
N ALA A 51 -35.84 -15.29 16.18
CA ALA A 51 -37.20 -15.45 16.67
C ALA A 51 -38.09 -14.26 16.27
N GLY A 52 -39.40 -14.47 16.29
CA GLY A 52 -40.38 -13.40 16.06
C GLY A 52 -40.46 -12.89 14.62
N ARG A 53 -40.07 -13.71 13.64
CA ARG A 53 -40.10 -13.31 12.22
C ARG A 53 -41.54 -13.20 11.73
N GLN A 54 -41.79 -12.22 10.85
CA GLN A 54 -43.12 -11.99 10.25
C GLN A 54 -44.27 -11.82 11.26
N GLY A 55 -43.97 -11.46 12.53
CA GLY A 55 -44.97 -11.31 13.58
C GLY A 55 -45.31 -12.61 14.31
N ASP A 56 -44.63 -13.72 14.03
CA ASP A 56 -44.77 -14.96 14.80
C ASP A 56 -44.42 -14.72 16.28
N PRO A 57 -45.03 -15.47 17.23
CA PRO A 57 -44.57 -15.51 18.61
C PRO A 57 -43.11 -15.95 18.69
N GLY A 58 -42.38 -15.44 19.66
CA GLY A 58 -41.00 -15.80 19.90
C GLY A 58 -40.45 -15.07 21.10
N SER A 59 -39.41 -15.63 21.70
CA SER A 59 -38.77 -15.04 22.87
C SER A 59 -37.25 -15.17 22.79
N SER A 60 -36.55 -14.31 23.52
CA SER A 60 -35.10 -14.38 23.60
C SER A 60 -34.64 -14.06 25.01
N GLN A 61 -33.72 -14.87 25.53
CA GLN A 61 -33.09 -14.64 26.82
C GLN A 61 -31.58 -14.79 26.67
N PHE A 62 -30.83 -13.82 27.22
CA PHE A 62 -29.38 -13.83 27.21
C PHE A 62 -28.89 -13.99 28.64
N TYR A 63 -28.02 -14.97 28.85
CA TYR A 63 -27.29 -15.22 30.07
C TYR A 63 -25.91 -14.58 29.96
N LEU A 64 -25.32 -14.30 31.12
CA LEU A 64 -23.99 -13.72 31.24
C LEU A 64 -23.42 -14.11 32.60
N SER A 65 -22.18 -14.58 32.62
CA SER A 65 -21.38 -14.74 33.83
C SER A 65 -20.48 -13.53 34.04
N LEU A 66 -20.13 -13.25 35.29
CA LEU A 66 -19.10 -12.25 35.62
C LEU A 66 -17.70 -12.69 35.14
N GLU A 67 -17.53 -13.98 34.88
CA GLU A 67 -16.28 -14.57 34.39
C GLU A 67 -16.15 -14.53 32.85
N ASP A 68 -17.23 -14.19 32.13
CA ASP A 68 -17.22 -14.14 30.67
C ASP A 68 -16.27 -13.07 30.14
N ASP A 69 -15.73 -13.28 28.94
CA ASP A 69 -14.70 -12.40 28.35
C ASP A 69 -15.14 -10.93 28.25
N LEU A 70 -16.41 -10.67 27.95
CA LEU A 70 -16.98 -9.32 27.93
C LEU A 70 -16.82 -8.62 29.30
N MET A 71 -17.10 -9.35 30.38
CA MET A 71 -17.04 -8.84 31.75
C MET A 71 -15.60 -8.72 32.23
N ARG A 72 -14.77 -9.73 31.94
CA ARG A 72 -13.34 -9.72 32.26
C ARG A 72 -12.61 -8.52 31.66
N ARG A 73 -12.91 -8.16 30.40
CA ARG A 73 -12.28 -7.03 29.71
C ARG A 73 -12.78 -5.66 30.17
N PHE A 74 -14.01 -5.54 30.69
CA PHE A 74 -14.66 -4.22 30.89
C PHE A 74 -15.15 -3.92 32.31
N GLY A 75 -14.45 -4.46 33.32
CA GLY A 75 -14.62 -4.07 34.72
C GLY A 75 -15.55 -5.01 35.50
N GLY A 76 -15.62 -6.28 35.10
CA GLY A 76 -16.31 -7.35 35.82
C GLY A 76 -15.88 -7.44 37.28
N GLU A 77 -14.59 -7.23 37.59
CA GLU A 77 -14.08 -7.19 38.96
C GLU A 77 -14.72 -6.09 39.82
N LYS A 78 -14.86 -4.87 39.26
CA LYS A 78 -15.49 -3.76 39.98
C LYS A 78 -16.98 -3.99 40.19
N LEU A 79 -17.64 -4.65 39.23
CA LEU A 79 -19.06 -4.99 39.34
C LEU A 79 -19.26 -6.12 40.36
N ALA A 80 -18.42 -7.17 40.30
CA ALA A 80 -18.40 -8.28 41.23
C ALA A 80 -18.19 -7.81 42.68
N ALA A 81 -17.18 -6.95 42.90
CA ALA A 81 -16.90 -6.38 44.23
C ALA A 81 -18.10 -5.58 44.78
N ARG A 82 -18.79 -4.83 43.91
CA ARG A 82 -20.00 -4.09 44.31
C ARG A 82 -21.16 -5.04 44.63
N MET A 83 -21.36 -6.10 43.84
CA MET A 83 -22.42 -7.10 44.06
C MET A 83 -22.21 -7.87 45.37
N GLN A 84 -20.96 -8.23 45.68
CA GLN A 84 -20.60 -8.87 46.94
C GLN A 84 -20.86 -7.96 48.14
N MET A 85 -20.58 -6.66 48.02
CA MET A 85 -20.88 -5.66 49.06
C MET A 85 -22.40 -5.50 49.30
N PHE A 86 -23.24 -5.75 48.28
CA PHE A 86 -24.71 -5.76 48.42
C PHE A 86 -25.28 -7.09 48.94
N GLY A 87 -24.43 -8.06 49.30
CA GLY A 87 -24.84 -9.29 49.98
C GLY A 87 -25.44 -10.38 49.08
N MET A 88 -25.22 -10.31 47.75
CA MET A 88 -25.61 -11.36 46.82
C MET A 88 -24.78 -12.63 47.02
N LYS A 89 -25.43 -13.80 47.02
CA LYS A 89 -24.76 -15.10 47.20
C LYS A 89 -24.44 -15.75 45.87
N GLU A 90 -23.43 -16.61 45.88
CA GLU A 90 -23.03 -17.42 44.73
C GLU A 90 -24.18 -18.35 44.32
N GLY A 91 -24.56 -18.32 43.04
CA GLY A 91 -25.69 -19.10 42.49
C GLY A 91 -27.04 -18.37 42.45
N GLU A 92 -27.15 -17.13 42.94
CA GLU A 92 -28.39 -16.34 42.81
C GLU A 92 -28.51 -15.66 41.44
N VAL A 93 -29.69 -15.74 40.83
CA VAL A 93 -29.98 -15.08 39.55
C VAL A 93 -30.15 -13.58 39.77
N ILE A 94 -29.35 -12.79 39.05
CA ILE A 94 -29.41 -11.34 39.11
C ILE A 94 -30.33 -10.81 38.00
N ASP A 95 -31.59 -10.54 38.33
CA ASP A 95 -32.50 -9.82 37.43
C ASP A 95 -32.62 -8.36 37.87
N SER A 96 -31.77 -7.50 37.31
CA SER A 96 -31.78 -6.07 37.59
C SER A 96 -31.61 -5.24 36.32
N ARG A 97 -32.56 -4.34 36.08
CA ARG A 97 -32.49 -3.35 35.00
C ARG A 97 -31.23 -2.49 35.07
N MET A 98 -30.67 -2.27 36.27
CA MET A 98 -29.43 -1.52 36.45
C MET A 98 -28.22 -2.29 35.91
N VAL A 99 -28.16 -3.60 36.17
CA VAL A 99 -27.09 -4.48 35.69
C VAL A 99 -27.14 -4.61 34.17
N THR A 100 -28.33 -4.80 33.60
CA THR A 100 -28.54 -4.80 32.14
C THR A 100 -28.03 -3.51 31.49
N LYS A 101 -28.32 -2.34 32.07
CA LYS A 101 -27.80 -1.06 31.55
C LYS A 101 -26.28 -0.94 31.64
N GLN A 102 -25.65 -1.47 32.70
CA GLN A 102 -24.19 -1.48 32.83
C GLN A 102 -23.53 -2.38 31.79
N ILE A 103 -24.11 -3.55 31.52
CA ILE A 103 -23.64 -4.47 30.47
C ILE A 103 -23.74 -3.80 29.09
N GLU A 104 -24.87 -3.13 28.79
CA GLU A 104 -24.98 -2.36 27.54
C GLU A 104 -23.93 -1.24 27.45
N GLY A 105 -23.63 -0.58 28.57
CA GLY A 105 -22.58 0.43 28.65
C GLY A 105 -21.18 -0.14 28.43
N ALA A 106 -20.91 -1.37 28.89
CA ALA A 106 -19.69 -2.08 28.59
C ALA A 106 -19.58 -2.39 27.08
N GLN A 107 -20.61 -2.97 26.47
CA GLN A 107 -20.66 -3.23 25.01
C GLN A 107 -20.40 -1.97 24.18
N ARG A 108 -21.04 -0.83 24.52
CA ARG A 108 -20.79 0.45 23.82
C ARG A 108 -19.34 0.92 23.94
N ARG A 109 -18.71 0.72 25.09
CA ARG A 109 -17.28 1.06 25.28
C ARG A 109 -16.38 0.15 24.43
N VAL A 110 -16.70 -1.15 24.34
CA VAL A 110 -15.97 -2.08 23.48
C VAL A 110 -16.08 -1.68 22.01
N GLU A 111 -17.29 -1.38 21.56
CA GLU A 111 -17.55 -0.93 20.19
C GLU A 111 -16.81 0.40 19.89
N ALA A 112 -16.82 1.36 20.83
CA ALA A 112 -16.08 2.60 20.68
C ALA A 112 -14.57 2.39 20.62
N PHE A 113 -14.03 1.47 21.43
CA PHE A 113 -12.61 1.11 21.41
C PHE A 113 -12.21 0.46 20.08
N ASN A 114 -12.96 -0.54 19.62
CA ASN A 114 -12.73 -1.21 18.34
C ASN A 114 -12.90 -0.23 17.15
N TYR A 115 -13.88 0.67 17.23
CA TYR A 115 -14.04 1.76 16.26
C TYR A 115 -12.82 2.67 16.23
N GLY A 116 -12.26 3.04 17.39
CA GLY A 116 -11.04 3.84 17.48
C GLY A 116 -9.84 3.17 16.80
N ILE A 117 -9.61 1.89 17.08
CA ILE A 117 -8.55 1.11 16.40
C ILE A 117 -8.76 1.12 14.89
N ARG A 118 -9.99 0.79 14.44
CA ARG A 118 -10.31 0.72 13.02
C ARG A 118 -10.19 2.08 12.32
N LYS A 119 -10.57 3.16 12.99
CA LYS A 119 -10.41 4.53 12.49
C LYS A 119 -8.94 4.84 12.26
N ASN A 120 -8.07 4.54 13.22
CA ASN A 120 -6.63 4.77 13.08
C ASN A 120 -6.04 3.97 11.91
N LEU A 121 -6.43 2.70 11.76
CA LEU A 121 -6.02 1.87 10.62
C LEU A 121 -6.49 2.46 9.29
N LEU A 122 -7.77 2.86 9.19
CA LEU A 122 -8.34 3.45 7.98
C LEU A 122 -7.63 4.75 7.60
N GLU A 123 -7.27 5.57 8.57
CA GLU A 123 -6.56 6.82 8.31
C GLU A 123 -5.11 6.60 7.82
N MET A 124 -4.44 5.55 8.27
CA MET A 124 -3.13 5.14 7.71
C MET A 124 -3.29 4.61 6.28
N ASP A 125 -4.33 3.82 6.05
CA ASP A 125 -4.64 3.28 4.73
C ASP A 125 -5.02 4.40 3.75
N ASP A 126 -5.69 5.47 4.20
CA ASP A 126 -6.01 6.65 3.38
C ASP A 126 -4.75 7.34 2.83
N VAL A 127 -3.67 7.42 3.63
CA VAL A 127 -2.37 7.95 3.16
C VAL A 127 -1.84 7.10 2.01
N MET A 128 -1.83 5.78 2.17
CA MET A 128 -1.42 4.85 1.11
C MET A 128 -2.30 4.97 -0.13
N ASN A 129 -3.61 5.14 0.08
CA ASN A 129 -4.58 5.22 -1.00
C ASN A 129 -4.39 6.50 -1.84
N GLN A 130 -4.07 7.63 -1.20
CA GLN A 130 -3.72 8.88 -1.88
C GLN A 130 -2.44 8.74 -2.70
N GLN A 131 -1.38 8.17 -2.13
CA GLN A 131 -0.12 7.91 -2.83
C GLN A 131 -0.34 6.99 -4.04
N ARG A 132 -1.09 5.89 -3.84
CA ARG A 132 -1.45 4.95 -4.90
C ARG A 132 -2.25 5.63 -6.02
N ALA A 133 -3.22 6.45 -5.69
CA ALA A 133 -4.03 7.17 -6.68
C ALA A 133 -3.17 8.11 -7.54
N THR A 134 -2.26 8.85 -6.93
CA THR A 134 -1.30 9.72 -7.63
C THR A 134 -0.38 8.91 -8.54
N LEU A 135 0.21 7.83 -8.03
CA LEU A 135 1.10 7.00 -8.82
C LEU A 135 0.38 6.30 -9.98
N TYR A 136 -0.85 5.82 -9.77
CA TYR A 136 -1.62 5.15 -10.81
C TYR A 136 -2.17 6.13 -11.85
N LYS A 137 -2.32 7.41 -11.48
CA LYS A 137 -2.54 8.47 -12.45
C LYS A 137 -1.29 8.65 -13.32
N LEU A 138 -0.12 8.84 -12.71
CA LEU A 138 1.16 8.92 -13.44
C LEU A 138 1.38 7.72 -14.36
N ARG A 139 1.21 6.50 -13.85
CA ARG A 139 1.38 5.25 -14.61
C ARG A 139 0.46 5.18 -15.83
N ARG A 140 -0.78 5.67 -15.71
CA ARG A 140 -1.73 5.72 -16.85
C ARG A 140 -1.34 6.78 -17.87
N GLU A 141 -0.85 7.94 -17.44
CA GLU A 141 -0.34 8.99 -18.34
C GLU A 141 0.88 8.50 -19.13
N VAL A 142 1.79 7.75 -18.49
CA VAL A 142 2.93 7.13 -19.18
C VAL A 142 2.47 6.07 -20.17
N LEU A 143 1.47 5.25 -19.79
CA LEU A 143 0.94 4.19 -20.64
C LEU A 143 0.20 4.72 -21.88
N SER A 144 -0.40 5.91 -21.81
CA SER A 144 -1.09 6.50 -22.97
C SER A 144 -0.13 7.11 -23.99
N GLY A 145 1.11 7.44 -23.62
CA GLY A 145 2.13 7.99 -24.53
C GLY A 145 1.98 9.48 -24.86
N ASP A 146 0.75 10.00 -24.91
CA ASP A 146 0.41 11.35 -25.42
C ASP A 146 1.25 12.53 -24.90
N THR A 147 1.80 12.44 -23.68
CA THR A 147 2.56 13.52 -23.01
C THR A 147 3.94 13.08 -22.54
N LEU A 148 4.38 11.92 -23.01
CA LEU A 148 5.64 11.32 -22.55
C LEU A 148 6.87 12.13 -22.96
N PRO A 149 6.99 12.66 -24.20
CA PRO A 149 8.16 13.45 -24.60
C PRO A 149 8.36 14.69 -23.72
N GLU A 150 7.29 15.45 -23.46
CA GLU A 150 7.31 16.62 -22.56
C GLU A 150 7.70 16.20 -21.15
N ARG A 151 7.10 15.11 -20.64
CA ARG A 151 7.39 14.60 -19.30
C ARG A 151 8.85 14.15 -19.13
N ILE A 152 9.47 13.57 -20.16
CA ILE A 152 10.89 13.23 -20.13
C ILE A 152 11.74 14.51 -20.07
N LYS A 153 11.39 15.56 -20.81
CA LYS A 153 12.09 16.86 -20.76
C LYS A 153 11.98 17.47 -19.36
N ASP A 154 10.78 17.50 -18.78
CA ASP A 154 10.54 18.02 -17.43
C ASP A 154 11.35 17.24 -16.38
N LEU A 155 11.45 15.91 -16.53
CA LEU A 155 12.28 15.08 -15.66
C LEU A 155 13.77 15.41 -15.78
N VAL A 156 14.27 15.58 -17.01
CA VAL A 156 15.67 15.95 -17.26
C VAL A 156 15.97 17.29 -16.60
N GLU A 157 15.13 18.30 -16.83
CA GLU A 157 15.28 19.63 -16.24
C GLU A 157 15.28 19.56 -14.71
N SER A 158 14.27 18.90 -14.13
CA SER A 158 14.14 18.73 -12.69
C SER A 158 15.35 17.99 -12.09
N LEU A 159 15.85 16.97 -12.78
CA LEU A 159 17.00 16.22 -12.33
C LEU A 159 18.28 17.06 -12.36
N ILE A 160 18.52 17.81 -13.43
CA ILE A 160 19.67 18.71 -13.56
C ILE A 160 19.63 19.78 -12.46
N ILE A 161 18.47 20.42 -12.25
CA ILE A 161 18.28 21.39 -11.17
C ILE A 161 18.64 20.77 -9.81
N ASN A 162 18.15 19.55 -9.53
CA ASN A 162 18.44 18.85 -8.29
C ASN A 162 19.92 18.50 -8.12
N LEU A 163 20.61 18.12 -9.21
CA LEU A 163 22.05 17.85 -9.21
C LEU A 163 22.85 19.12 -8.91
N VAL A 164 22.55 20.22 -9.59
CA VAL A 164 23.20 21.52 -9.37
C VAL A 164 22.92 22.03 -7.95
N ASN A 165 21.68 21.92 -7.46
CA ASN A 165 21.33 22.32 -6.10
C ASN A 165 22.13 21.57 -5.04
N ARG A 166 22.36 20.27 -5.25
CA ARG A 166 23.06 19.41 -4.29
C ARG A 166 24.56 19.67 -4.26
N HIS A 167 25.18 19.85 -5.42
CA HIS A 167 26.64 19.87 -5.56
C HIS A 167 27.24 21.27 -5.67
N CYS A 168 26.42 22.26 -6.02
CA CYS A 168 26.82 23.65 -6.17
C CYS A 168 25.98 24.58 -5.27
N PRO A 169 25.89 24.35 -3.94
CA PRO A 169 25.00 25.11 -3.07
C PRO A 169 25.30 26.62 -3.09
N MET A 170 24.25 27.44 -3.01
CA MET A 170 24.33 28.90 -3.17
C MET A 170 25.07 29.57 -2.01
N GLU A 171 25.13 28.90 -0.87
CA GLU A 171 25.81 29.36 0.34
C GLU A 171 27.34 29.21 0.26
N GLN A 172 27.86 28.47 -0.73
CA GLN A 172 29.28 28.21 -0.92
C GLN A 172 29.84 29.01 -2.10
N ILE A 173 31.14 29.33 -2.01
CA ILE A 173 31.85 29.93 -3.15
C ILE A 173 32.08 28.87 -4.24
N PRO A 174 32.10 29.26 -5.54
CA PRO A 174 32.18 28.27 -6.62
C PRO A 174 33.44 27.41 -6.62
N GLY A 175 34.53 27.90 -6.02
CA GLY A 175 35.77 27.13 -5.86
C GLY A 175 35.67 25.96 -4.86
N ASP A 176 34.69 25.98 -3.96
CA ASP A 176 34.47 24.91 -2.96
C ASP A 176 33.40 23.89 -3.41
N TRP A 177 32.77 24.10 -4.57
CA TRP A 177 31.76 23.19 -5.10
C TRP A 177 32.37 21.84 -5.47
N ASN A 178 31.60 20.77 -5.27
CA ASN A 178 32.03 19.41 -5.56
C ASN A 178 31.76 19.05 -7.03
N LEU A 179 32.45 19.74 -7.94
CA LEU A 179 32.29 19.56 -9.39
C LEU A 179 32.63 18.14 -9.83
N ASP A 180 33.68 17.53 -9.28
CA ASP A 180 34.06 16.14 -9.59
C ASP A 180 32.92 15.15 -9.33
N HIS A 181 32.18 15.32 -8.23
CA HIS A 181 31.06 14.44 -7.92
C HIS A 181 29.84 14.75 -8.80
N LEU A 182 29.58 16.01 -9.12
CA LEU A 182 28.56 16.39 -10.09
C LEU A 182 28.83 15.77 -11.46
N GLU A 183 30.06 15.84 -11.95
CA GLU A 183 30.49 15.24 -13.22
C GLU A 183 30.27 13.72 -13.22
N ARG A 184 30.58 13.04 -12.11
CA ARG A 184 30.33 11.59 -11.94
C ARG A 184 28.84 11.27 -11.93
N GLU A 185 28.01 11.96 -11.15
CA GLU A 185 26.56 11.71 -11.13
C GLU A 185 25.93 11.99 -12.51
N VAL A 186 26.38 13.02 -13.22
CA VAL A 186 25.93 13.30 -14.60
C VAL A 186 26.30 12.16 -15.53
N PHE A 187 27.53 11.63 -15.43
CA PHE A 187 27.96 10.48 -16.22
C PHE A 187 27.14 9.22 -15.89
N GLU A 188 26.95 8.93 -14.60
CA GLU A 188 26.19 7.75 -14.15
C GLU A 188 24.73 7.75 -14.58
N VAL A 189 24.10 8.93 -14.73
CA VAL A 189 22.70 9.00 -15.18
C VAL A 189 22.58 9.15 -16.69
N PHE A 190 23.39 10.00 -17.31
CA PHE A 190 23.21 10.39 -18.71
C PHE A 190 24.22 9.77 -19.69
N ASP A 191 25.17 8.95 -19.20
CA ASP A 191 26.35 8.47 -19.98
C ASP A 191 27.08 9.64 -20.66
N LEU A 192 27.11 10.80 -19.98
CA LEU A 192 27.59 12.07 -20.53
C LEU A 192 28.84 12.55 -19.79
N PRO A 193 30.03 12.44 -20.40
CA PRO A 193 31.23 13.06 -19.86
C PRO A 193 31.17 14.58 -20.04
N VAL A 194 31.36 15.31 -18.95
CA VAL A 194 31.43 16.78 -18.94
C VAL A 194 32.62 17.25 -18.11
N THR A 195 33.07 18.47 -18.38
CA THR A 195 34.08 19.16 -17.59
C THR A 195 33.51 20.52 -17.23
N LEU A 196 33.25 20.75 -15.95
CA LEU A 196 32.50 21.89 -15.44
C LEU A 196 33.41 22.99 -14.87
N ALA A 197 34.66 22.65 -14.52
CA ALA A 197 35.62 23.60 -13.99
C ALA A 197 35.79 24.84 -14.88
N GLN A 198 35.91 24.64 -16.20
CA GLN A 198 36.06 25.73 -17.17
C GLN A 198 34.85 26.66 -17.24
N VAL A 199 33.64 26.14 -16.97
CA VAL A 199 32.39 26.90 -16.98
C VAL A 199 32.32 27.83 -15.77
N VAL A 200 32.76 27.33 -14.61
CA VAL A 200 32.82 28.13 -13.38
C VAL A 200 33.86 29.25 -13.51
N GLU A 201 35.02 28.94 -14.09
CA GLU A 201 36.09 29.93 -14.34
C GLU A 201 35.63 31.06 -15.27
N SER A 202 34.85 30.76 -16.32
CA SER A 202 34.38 31.78 -17.27
C SER A 202 33.37 32.76 -16.68
N GLU A 203 32.63 32.37 -15.64
CA GLU A 203 31.64 33.24 -14.97
C GLU A 203 32.22 34.10 -13.85
N GLY A 204 33.55 34.07 -13.65
CA GLY A 204 34.24 35.03 -12.78
C GLY A 204 33.91 34.90 -11.29
N GLY A 205 33.45 33.72 -10.85
CA GLY A 205 33.20 33.42 -9.43
C GLY A 205 31.84 33.88 -8.88
N ASP A 206 30.92 34.37 -9.72
CA ASP A 206 29.52 34.61 -9.32
C ASP A 206 28.77 33.27 -9.16
N PRO A 207 28.30 32.91 -7.94
CA PRO A 207 27.64 31.64 -7.70
C PRO A 207 26.33 31.47 -8.48
N GLN A 208 25.54 32.52 -8.67
CA GLN A 208 24.26 32.40 -9.36
C GLN A 208 24.49 32.17 -10.85
N ARG A 209 25.34 33.00 -11.47
CA ARG A 209 25.64 32.89 -12.89
C ARG A 209 26.31 31.56 -13.23
N ALA A 210 27.24 31.10 -12.40
CA ALA A 210 27.89 29.81 -12.61
C ALA A 210 26.91 28.63 -12.48
N ARG A 211 25.95 28.68 -11.54
CA ARG A 211 24.88 27.66 -11.42
C ARG A 211 23.98 27.62 -12.66
N GLU A 212 23.55 28.79 -13.13
CA GLU A 212 22.73 28.91 -14.35
C GLU A 212 23.50 28.39 -15.56
N ALA A 213 24.76 28.80 -15.74
CA ALA A 213 25.61 28.33 -16.84
C ALA A 213 25.85 26.82 -16.82
N ILE A 214 26.06 26.22 -15.65
CA ILE A 214 26.18 24.76 -15.51
C ILE A 214 24.85 24.08 -15.89
N GLY A 215 23.72 24.58 -15.36
CA GLY A 215 22.40 24.04 -15.64
C GLY A 215 22.08 24.05 -17.14
N ASP A 216 22.28 25.20 -17.80
CA ASP A 216 22.04 25.40 -19.22
C ASP A 216 22.95 24.52 -20.08
N LEU A 217 24.23 24.40 -19.72
CA LEU A 217 25.18 23.54 -20.41
C LEU A 217 24.74 22.07 -20.34
N LEU A 218 24.42 21.60 -19.14
CA LEU A 218 23.98 20.22 -18.93
C LEU A 218 22.70 19.94 -19.70
N TYR A 219 21.70 20.82 -19.59
CA TYR A 219 20.43 20.65 -20.29
C TYR A 219 20.62 20.60 -21.81
N THR A 220 21.40 21.54 -22.36
CA THR A 220 21.69 21.59 -23.80
C THR A 220 22.39 20.33 -24.27
N LYS A 221 23.38 19.83 -23.52
CA LYS A 221 24.11 18.61 -23.89
C LYS A 221 23.22 17.37 -23.81
N VAL A 222 22.41 17.24 -22.76
CA VAL A 222 21.50 16.11 -22.57
C VAL A 222 20.40 16.12 -23.63
N ALA A 223 19.82 17.28 -23.93
CA ALA A 223 18.81 17.44 -24.99
C ALA A 223 19.37 17.03 -26.36
N ARG A 224 20.60 17.44 -26.69
CA ARG A 224 21.25 17.02 -27.93
C ARG A 224 21.42 15.50 -28.02
N ILE A 225 21.82 14.85 -26.92
CA ILE A 225 21.97 13.38 -26.88
C ILE A 225 20.61 12.70 -27.02
N ALA A 226 19.57 13.23 -26.38
CA ALA A 226 18.21 12.71 -26.51
C ALA A 226 17.72 12.80 -27.97
N ASP A 227 17.94 13.93 -28.65
CA ASP A 227 17.57 14.12 -30.06
C ASP A 227 18.36 13.18 -30.99
N GLU A 228 19.67 13.00 -30.75
CA GLU A 228 20.51 12.06 -31.50
C GLU A 228 20.04 10.62 -31.32
N ARG A 229 19.68 10.24 -30.08
CA ARG A 229 19.11 8.93 -29.78
C ARG A 229 17.78 8.74 -30.49
N GLN A 230 16.85 9.66 -30.36
CA GLN A 230 15.55 9.58 -31.01
C GLN A 230 15.71 9.36 -32.53
N LYS A 231 16.64 10.08 -33.18
CA LYS A 231 16.95 9.88 -34.61
C LYS A 231 17.54 8.49 -34.91
N ASN A 232 18.43 7.99 -34.06
CA ASN A 232 19.09 6.69 -34.25
C ASN A 232 18.15 5.51 -34.03
N PHE A 233 17.28 5.58 -33.01
CA PHE A 233 16.31 4.53 -32.67
C PHE A 233 15.05 4.59 -33.55
N GLY A 234 14.72 5.77 -34.10
CA GLY A 234 13.44 6.05 -34.72
C GLY A 234 12.37 6.43 -33.69
N ASP A 235 11.41 7.27 -34.11
CA ASP A 235 10.43 7.88 -33.20
C ASP A 235 9.58 6.83 -32.45
N GLU A 236 9.04 5.85 -33.17
CA GLU A 236 8.15 4.81 -32.60
C GLU A 236 8.88 3.95 -31.55
N SER A 237 10.07 3.44 -31.90
CA SER A 237 10.86 2.63 -30.96
C SER A 237 11.38 3.44 -29.78
N TYR A 238 11.79 4.69 -29.99
CA TYR A 238 12.25 5.57 -28.91
C TYR A 238 11.13 5.84 -27.89
N GLU A 239 9.90 6.08 -28.36
CA GLU A 239 8.75 6.24 -27.49
C GLU A 239 8.43 4.96 -26.70
N GLU A 240 8.44 3.79 -27.36
CA GLU A 240 8.23 2.50 -26.69
C GLU A 240 9.29 2.22 -25.61
N PHE A 241 10.56 2.57 -25.86
CA PHE A 241 11.62 2.48 -24.86
C PHE A 241 11.36 3.42 -23.68
N CYS A 242 11.00 4.68 -23.95
CA CYS A 242 10.66 5.64 -22.91
C CYS A 242 9.50 5.11 -22.04
N GLN A 243 8.43 4.61 -22.65
CA GLN A 243 7.28 4.05 -21.94
C GLN A 243 7.71 2.85 -21.09
N THR A 244 8.45 1.92 -21.68
CA THR A 244 8.86 0.67 -21.03
C THR A 244 9.77 0.92 -19.83
N PHE A 245 10.81 1.73 -19.98
CA PHE A 245 11.74 2.02 -18.89
C PHE A 245 11.07 2.79 -17.77
N TYR A 246 10.22 3.77 -18.10
CA TYR A 246 9.48 4.53 -17.10
C TYR A 246 8.49 3.65 -16.33
N LEU A 247 7.69 2.83 -17.02
CA LEU A 247 6.75 1.91 -16.37
C LEU A 247 7.45 0.88 -15.49
N ARG A 248 8.58 0.32 -15.96
CA ARG A 248 9.38 -0.63 -15.19
C ARG A 248 9.95 0.02 -13.93
N SER A 249 10.45 1.25 -14.04
CA SER A 249 10.96 2.02 -12.91
C SER A 249 9.86 2.33 -11.88
N ILE A 250 8.68 2.77 -12.34
CA ILE A 250 7.48 2.94 -11.48
C ILE A 250 7.16 1.66 -10.72
N ASP A 251 7.02 0.55 -11.43
CA ASP A 251 6.55 -0.72 -10.85
C ASP A 251 7.59 -1.31 -9.88
N HIS A 252 8.89 -1.10 -10.13
CA HIS A 252 9.97 -1.51 -9.24
C HIS A 252 9.97 -0.70 -7.94
N HIS A 253 10.08 0.63 -8.04
CA HIS A 253 10.20 1.49 -6.87
C HIS A 253 8.90 1.55 -6.04
N TRP A 254 7.74 1.36 -6.66
CA TRP A 254 6.49 1.26 -5.91
C TRP A 254 6.46 0.05 -4.98
N LYS A 255 6.94 -1.13 -5.42
CA LYS A 255 7.00 -2.32 -4.55
C LYS A 255 7.93 -2.10 -3.36
N ASP A 256 9.07 -1.48 -3.59
CA ASP A 256 10.01 -1.13 -2.53
C ASP A 256 9.40 -0.12 -1.56
N HIS A 257 8.65 0.86 -2.06
CA HIS A 257 7.93 1.84 -1.23
C HIS A 257 6.83 1.18 -0.39
N LEU A 258 6.04 0.27 -0.96
CA LEU A 258 5.04 -0.50 -0.19
C LEU A 258 5.69 -1.22 0.99
N THR A 259 6.84 -1.86 0.76
CA THR A 259 7.61 -2.54 1.81
C THR A 259 8.11 -1.56 2.87
N GLN A 260 8.63 -0.39 2.47
CA GLN A 260 9.06 0.65 3.40
C GLN A 260 7.90 1.20 4.24
N MET A 261 6.72 1.37 3.64
CA MET A 261 5.51 1.84 4.32
C MET A 261 4.98 0.81 5.33
N ASP A 262 5.08 -0.48 5.02
CA ASP A 262 4.73 -1.56 5.96
C ASP A 262 5.67 -1.54 7.18
N HIS A 263 6.99 -1.46 6.97
CA HIS A 263 7.96 -1.31 8.07
C HIS A 263 7.72 -0.04 8.89
N LEU A 264 7.40 1.08 8.23
CA LEU A 264 7.06 2.33 8.90
C LEU A 264 5.81 2.15 9.79
N LYS A 265 4.77 1.49 9.28
CA LYS A 265 3.51 1.23 10.00
C LYS A 265 3.74 0.39 11.25
N GLU A 266 4.61 -0.61 11.20
CA GLU A 266 4.98 -1.44 12.36
C GLU A 266 5.74 -0.63 13.43
N GLY A 267 6.69 0.22 13.00
CA GLY A 267 7.53 1.00 13.91
C GLY A 267 6.87 2.27 14.48
N ILE A 268 5.85 2.82 13.83
CA ILE A 268 5.35 4.17 14.14
C ILE A 268 4.75 4.29 15.54
N TYR A 269 4.18 3.21 16.08
CA TYR A 269 3.59 3.22 17.41
C TYR A 269 4.63 3.47 18.52
N LEU A 270 5.91 3.19 18.26
CA LEU A 270 6.99 3.53 19.19
C LEU A 270 7.16 5.04 19.37
N ARG A 271 6.77 5.85 18.38
CA ARG A 271 6.78 7.33 18.50
C ARG A 271 5.80 7.83 19.56
N GLY A 272 4.76 7.05 19.88
CA GLY A 272 3.81 7.35 20.94
C GLY A 272 4.45 7.47 22.32
N TYR A 273 5.56 6.76 22.58
CA TYR A 273 6.33 6.91 23.82
C TYR A 273 6.96 8.30 23.99
N GLY A 274 7.21 9.00 22.87
CA GLY A 274 7.70 10.38 22.86
C GLY A 274 6.60 11.43 22.86
N GLN A 275 5.35 11.07 23.18
CA GLN A 275 4.18 11.95 23.16
C GLN A 275 3.88 12.56 21.78
N LYS A 276 4.41 11.98 20.70
CA LYS A 276 4.05 12.36 19.34
C LYS A 276 2.87 11.54 18.87
N ASP A 277 1.99 12.17 18.09
CA ASP A 277 0.88 11.46 17.44
C ASP A 277 1.43 10.55 16.32
N PRO A 278 1.34 9.21 16.45
CA PRO A 278 1.86 8.28 15.45
C PRO A 278 1.25 8.50 14.06
N LYS A 279 -0.01 8.93 13.98
CA LYS A 279 -0.69 9.19 12.70
C LYS A 279 -0.02 10.33 11.94
N HIS A 280 0.27 11.41 12.66
CA HIS A 280 0.89 12.58 12.05
C HIS A 280 2.30 12.26 11.56
N GLU A 281 3.08 11.55 12.38
CA GLU A 281 4.43 11.11 12.01
C GLU A 281 4.39 10.13 10.82
N TYR A 282 3.46 9.18 10.79
CA TYR A 282 3.26 8.26 9.66
C TYR A 282 3.02 9.02 8.35
N ARG A 283 2.11 10.00 8.37
CA ARG A 283 1.80 10.82 7.20
C ARG A 283 3.01 11.62 6.72
N LYS A 284 3.75 12.23 7.64
CA LYS A 284 4.92 13.08 7.33
C LYS A 284 6.08 12.25 6.77
N GLU A 285 6.45 11.17 7.45
CA GLU A 285 7.55 10.30 7.05
C GLU A 285 7.19 9.55 5.78
N GLY A 286 5.96 9.03 5.68
CA GLY A 286 5.46 8.39 4.47
C GLY A 286 5.40 9.31 3.24
N PHE A 287 5.10 10.59 3.42
CA PHE A 287 5.18 11.57 2.33
C PHE A 287 6.63 11.84 1.90
N THR A 288 7.56 11.89 2.85
CA THR A 288 8.99 12.06 2.55
C THR A 288 9.53 10.86 1.75
N LEU A 289 9.17 9.64 2.16
CA LEU A 289 9.51 8.41 1.42
C LEU A 289 8.89 8.41 0.01
N PHE A 290 7.65 8.86 -0.12
CA PHE A 290 6.96 8.94 -1.40
C PHE A 290 7.62 9.92 -2.38
N LEU A 291 8.04 11.10 -1.92
CA LEU A 291 8.78 12.05 -2.77
C LEU A 291 10.13 11.48 -3.19
N ALA A 292 10.87 10.88 -2.25
CA ALA A 292 12.15 10.23 -2.56
C ALA A 292 11.99 9.07 -3.56
N MET A 293 10.88 8.34 -3.50
CA MET A 293 10.54 7.30 -4.48
C MET A 293 10.31 7.90 -5.87
N LEU A 294 9.55 8.99 -5.99
CA LEU A 294 9.31 9.66 -7.29
C LEU A 294 10.62 10.16 -7.91
N ASP A 295 11.52 10.72 -7.11
CA ASP A 295 12.84 11.15 -7.58
C ASP A 295 13.67 9.98 -8.10
N ARG A 296 13.64 8.83 -7.41
CA ARG A 296 14.32 7.60 -7.85
C ARG A 296 13.72 7.07 -9.15
N ILE A 297 12.39 7.11 -9.28
CA ILE A 297 11.70 6.69 -10.50
C ILE A 297 12.23 7.46 -11.71
N GLY A 298 12.26 8.79 -11.61
CA GLY A 298 12.77 9.65 -12.67
C GLY A 298 14.23 9.37 -13.00
N ARG A 299 15.09 9.25 -11.97
CA ARG A 299 16.52 8.94 -12.14
C ARG A 299 16.77 7.59 -12.82
N ASP A 300 16.10 6.53 -12.36
CA ASP A 300 16.28 5.17 -12.93
C ASP A 300 15.71 5.09 -14.36
N ALA A 301 14.57 5.73 -14.62
CA ALA A 301 13.99 5.77 -15.96
C ALA A 301 14.92 6.47 -16.96
N LEU A 302 15.46 7.64 -16.59
CA LEU A 302 16.44 8.35 -17.41
C LEU A 302 17.74 7.54 -17.53
N GLY A 303 18.25 6.99 -16.42
CA GLY A 303 19.44 6.14 -16.42
C GLY A 303 19.34 5.01 -17.44
N GLN A 304 18.24 4.25 -17.42
CA GLN A 304 17.99 3.18 -18.38
C GLN A 304 17.90 3.70 -19.82
N LEU A 305 17.18 4.80 -20.05
CA LEU A 305 17.02 5.40 -21.37
C LEU A 305 18.33 5.93 -21.97
N PHE A 306 19.20 6.51 -21.15
CA PHE A 306 20.50 7.03 -21.61
C PHE A 306 21.59 5.96 -21.66
N HIS A 307 21.44 4.83 -20.99
CA HIS A 307 22.41 3.72 -21.07
C HIS A 307 22.05 2.66 -22.10
N VAL A 308 20.81 2.63 -22.60
CA VAL A 308 20.42 1.69 -23.66
C VAL A 308 21.24 1.95 -24.92
N LYS A 309 21.78 0.88 -25.53
CA LYS A 309 22.53 0.95 -26.80
C LYS A 309 21.79 0.12 -27.83
N LEU A 310 21.70 0.63 -29.06
CA LEU A 310 21.32 -0.19 -30.21
C LEU A 310 22.36 -1.29 -30.36
N ILE A 311 21.93 -2.53 -30.20
CA ILE A 311 22.73 -3.69 -30.58
C ILE A 311 22.44 -3.91 -32.06
N ASP A 312 23.46 -3.74 -32.90
CA ASP A 312 23.38 -4.06 -34.32
C ASP A 312 23.16 -5.57 -34.50
N GLU A 313 22.44 -5.96 -35.57
CA GLU A 313 22.22 -7.37 -35.91
C GLU A 313 23.53 -8.15 -36.01
N GLU A 314 24.61 -7.47 -36.40
CA GLU A 314 25.95 -8.05 -36.50
C GLU A 314 26.53 -8.39 -35.12
N THR A 315 26.36 -7.57 -34.07
CA THR A 315 26.83 -7.97 -32.74
C THR A 315 25.89 -8.92 -32.01
N ILE A 316 24.59 -8.94 -32.33
CA ILE A 316 23.68 -10.03 -31.92
C ILE A 316 24.19 -11.36 -32.52
N ALA A 317 24.50 -11.38 -33.82
CA ALA A 317 25.02 -12.57 -34.50
C ALA A 317 26.37 -13.01 -33.91
N ARG A 318 27.30 -12.08 -33.64
CA ARG A 318 28.60 -12.39 -32.98
C ARG A 318 28.43 -12.93 -31.56
N GLU A 319 27.49 -12.40 -30.78
CA GLU A 319 27.20 -12.88 -29.43
C GLU A 319 26.54 -14.27 -29.44
N GLU A 320 25.60 -14.51 -30.36
CA GLU A 320 25.03 -15.84 -30.55
C GLU A 320 26.08 -16.87 -30.98
N GLU A 321 26.99 -16.49 -31.88
CA GLU A 321 28.08 -17.34 -32.32
C GLU A 321 29.07 -17.62 -31.19
N ALA A 322 29.40 -16.61 -30.37
CA ALA A 322 30.21 -16.76 -29.17
C ALA A 322 29.53 -17.67 -28.13
N ARG A 323 28.21 -17.56 -27.96
CA ARG A 323 27.41 -18.41 -27.06
C ARG A 323 27.37 -19.86 -27.57
N ARG A 324 27.19 -20.07 -28.87
CA ARG A 324 27.29 -21.40 -29.52
C ARG A 324 28.69 -21.99 -29.38
N ARG A 325 29.74 -21.19 -29.51
CA ARG A 325 31.14 -21.62 -29.35
C ARG A 325 31.45 -22.02 -27.90
N ARG A 326 30.98 -21.26 -26.91
CA ARG A 326 31.08 -21.60 -25.48
C ARG A 326 30.31 -22.88 -25.13
N ALA A 327 29.10 -23.06 -25.68
CA ALA A 327 28.32 -24.28 -25.51
C ALA A 327 29.01 -25.51 -26.13
N ARG A 328 29.61 -25.37 -27.31
CA ARG A 328 30.42 -26.42 -27.96
C ARG A 328 31.68 -26.78 -27.15
N GLN A 329 32.36 -25.79 -26.59
CA GLN A 329 33.54 -26.02 -25.73
C GLN A 329 33.17 -26.74 -24.43
N GLN A 330 32.04 -26.42 -23.81
CA GLN A 330 31.54 -27.13 -22.62
C GLN A 330 31.15 -28.58 -22.93
N MET A 331 30.57 -28.86 -24.11
CA MET A 331 30.28 -30.24 -24.53
C MET A 331 31.54 -31.07 -24.84
N HIS A 332 32.59 -30.48 -25.42
CA HIS A 332 33.86 -31.16 -25.63
C HIS A 332 34.67 -31.39 -24.34
N ALA A 333 34.58 -30.48 -23.37
CA ALA A 333 35.20 -30.68 -22.06
C ALA A 333 34.53 -31.82 -21.25
N GLY A 334 33.27 -32.14 -21.53
CA GLY A 334 32.52 -33.23 -20.90
C GLY A 334 32.83 -34.62 -21.46
N SER A 335 33.27 -34.76 -22.72
CA SER A 335 33.57 -36.07 -23.32
C SER A 335 34.98 -36.58 -23.06
N GLY A 336 35.91 -35.71 -22.63
CA GLY A 336 37.29 -36.08 -22.30
C GLY A 336 37.50 -36.65 -20.89
N ARG A 337 36.47 -36.72 -20.05
CA ARG A 337 36.56 -37.15 -18.63
C ARG A 337 36.00 -38.55 -18.34
N ARG A 338 35.71 -39.34 -19.37
CA ARG A 338 35.38 -40.77 -19.24
C ARG A 338 36.45 -41.62 -19.91
N ARG A 339 37.56 -41.83 -19.22
CA ARG A 339 38.39 -43.03 -19.35
C ARG A 339 38.94 -43.41 -17.98
#